data_AF-A0A8J7WZ82-F1
#
_entry.id   AF-A0A8J7WZ82-F1
#
_cell.length_a   1.000
_cell.length_b   1.000
_cell.length_c   1.000
_cell.angle_alpha   90.00
_cell.angle_beta   90.00
_cell.angle_gamma   90.00
#
_symmetry.space_group_name_H-M   'P 1'
#
loop_
_entity.id
_entity.type
_entity.pdbx_description
1 polymer ?
#
loop_
_entity_poly.entity_id
_entity_poly.type
_entity_poly.pdbx_seq_one_letter_code
_entity_poly.pdbx_strand_id
1 'polypeptide(L)'
;MAGATWFLWEHFTDSSPTIQAVYQNMDVMIEDLRLVQGGKGERTWELQARESRYLREESRIEFDRPRITFYKEEGSPPIRARAPSGEYFQD
;
A
#
# COMPACT_ATOMS: atom_id res chain seq x y z
N MET A 1 49.60 0.05 12.91
CA MET A 1 48.68 -0.26 14.02
C MET A 1 47.33 0.34 13.67
N ALA A 2 46.40 -0.54 13.29
CA ALA A 2 45.01 -0.22 12.99
C ALA A 2 44.19 -0.24 14.28
N GLY A 3 43.08 0.50 14.34
CA GLY A 3 41.99 0.14 15.24
C GLY A 3 41.13 1.30 15.70
N ALA A 4 39.85 1.20 15.34
CA ALA A 4 38.70 1.68 16.11
C ALA A 4 38.37 3.19 16.08
N THR A 5 37.83 3.65 14.95
CA THR A 5 36.79 4.71 14.95
C THR A 5 35.56 4.33 14.12
N TRP A 6 35.24 3.03 14.03
CA TRP A 6 34.10 2.49 13.26
C TRP A 6 32.88 2.10 14.14
N PHE A 7 32.87 2.42 15.43
CA PHE A 7 31.98 1.78 16.43
C PHE A 7 30.86 2.66 17.00
N LEU A 8 30.29 3.61 16.24
CA LEU A 8 29.17 4.44 16.73
C LEU A 8 28.03 4.62 15.72
N TRP A 9 27.80 3.66 14.81
CA TRP A 9 26.65 3.74 13.87
C TRP A 9 25.73 2.51 13.82
N GLU A 10 25.83 1.57 14.77
CA GLU A 10 24.93 0.39 14.80
C GLU A 10 23.67 0.54 15.68
N HIS A 11 23.40 1.73 16.24
CA HIS A 11 22.20 1.95 17.07
C HIS A 11 20.96 2.47 16.32
N PHE A 12 20.98 2.48 14.99
CA PHE A 12 19.74 2.55 14.20
C PHE A 12 19.27 1.15 13.79
N THR A 13 19.30 0.21 14.73
CA THR A 13 18.38 -0.93 14.71
C THR A 13 16.98 -0.38 15.00
N ASP A 14 16.39 0.28 14.01
CA ASP A 14 14.98 0.58 14.07
C ASP A 14 14.26 -0.76 14.09
N SER A 15 13.58 -1.01 15.19
CA SER A 15 12.90 -2.26 15.47
C SER A 15 11.69 -2.29 14.57
N SER A 16 11.87 -2.73 13.32
CA SER A 16 10.75 -3.03 12.42
C SER A 16 9.80 -3.92 13.21
N PRO A 17 8.56 -3.47 13.49
CA PRO A 17 7.64 -4.27 14.28
C PRO A 17 7.47 -5.59 13.56
N THR A 18 7.96 -6.66 14.16
CA THR A 18 7.70 -8.01 13.67
C THR A 18 6.26 -8.30 14.04
N ILE A 19 5.33 -7.90 13.17
CA ILE A 19 3.94 -8.32 13.27
C ILE A 19 3.92 -9.79 12.85
N GLN A 20 4.19 -10.69 13.80
CA GLN A 20 3.77 -12.08 13.68
C GLN A 20 2.27 -12.15 13.95
N ALA A 21 1.51 -11.66 12.99
CA ALA A 21 0.07 -11.87 12.89
C ALA A 21 -0.16 -13.28 12.35
N VAL A 22 -0.15 -14.29 13.22
CA VAL A 22 -0.64 -15.63 12.85
C VAL A 22 -2.17 -15.61 12.88
N TYR A 23 -2.77 -14.86 11.95
CA TYR A 23 -4.21 -14.92 11.68
C TYR A 23 -4.43 -15.78 10.46
N GLN A 24 -4.57 -17.09 10.68
CA GLN A 24 -4.67 -18.04 9.57
C GLN A 24 -5.96 -17.88 8.75
N ASN A 25 -7.01 -17.24 9.26
CA ASN A 25 -8.30 -17.04 8.57
C ASN A 25 -8.91 -15.66 8.91
N MET A 26 -8.25 -14.55 8.59
CA MET A 26 -8.79 -13.22 8.88
C MET A 26 -9.13 -12.49 7.59
N ASP A 27 -10.41 -12.28 7.38
CA ASP A 27 -10.89 -11.27 6.46
C ASP A 27 -10.63 -9.89 7.07
N VAL A 28 -10.00 -9.01 6.31
CA VAL A 28 -9.64 -7.67 6.78
C VAL A 28 -10.61 -6.68 6.18
N MET A 29 -11.30 -5.92 7.01
CA MET A 29 -12.12 -4.80 6.58
C MET A 29 -11.43 -3.49 6.93
N ILE A 30 -11.27 -2.62 5.94
CA ILE A 30 -10.62 -1.31 6.09
C ILE A 30 -11.61 -0.25 5.63
N GLU A 31 -11.94 0.67 6.53
CA GLU A 31 -12.68 1.90 6.22
C GLU A 31 -11.71 2.98 5.74
N ASP A 32 -12.17 3.82 4.82
CA ASP A 32 -11.44 4.94 4.22
C ASP A 32 -10.04 4.56 3.68
N LEU A 33 -10.00 3.49 2.88
CA LEU A 33 -8.78 3.00 2.24
C LEU A 33 -8.19 4.06 1.30
N ARG A 34 -6.89 4.34 1.46
CA ARG A 34 -6.09 5.11 0.53
C ARG A 34 -4.79 4.39 0.20
N LEU A 35 -4.66 3.92 -1.04
CA LEU A 35 -3.42 3.35 -1.57
C LEU A 35 -2.78 4.32 -2.55
N VAL A 36 -1.47 4.52 -2.40
CA VAL A 36 -0.69 5.38 -3.29
C VAL A 36 0.53 4.59 -3.74
N GLN A 37 0.70 4.46 -5.05
CA GLN A 37 1.93 3.93 -5.62
C GLN A 37 2.70 5.06 -6.30
N GLY A 38 3.99 5.11 -6.00
CA GLY A 38 4.92 6.01 -6.64
C GLY A 38 6.23 5.30 -6.97
N GLY A 39 7.06 5.96 -7.78
CA GLY A 39 8.40 5.53 -8.11
C GLY A 39 9.27 6.74 -8.42
N LYS A 40 10.54 6.74 -7.97
CA LYS A 40 11.51 7.82 -8.24
C LYS A 40 11.05 9.24 -7.86
N GLY A 41 10.21 9.35 -6.81
CA GLY A 41 9.68 10.64 -6.34
C GLY A 41 8.38 11.08 -7.01
N GLU A 42 7.88 10.32 -7.99
CA GLU A 42 6.65 10.63 -8.72
C GLU A 42 5.50 9.71 -8.27
N ARG A 43 4.28 10.27 -8.17
CA ARG A 43 3.06 9.47 -7.97
C ARG A 43 2.65 8.91 -9.32
N THR A 44 2.48 7.60 -9.43
CA THR A 44 2.00 6.93 -10.65
C THR A 44 0.50 6.67 -10.59
N TRP A 45 -0.01 6.24 -9.44
CA TRP A 45 -1.45 6.12 -9.23
C TRP A 45 -1.87 6.23 -7.76
N GLU A 46 -3.15 6.54 -7.55
CA GLU A 46 -3.80 6.61 -6.25
C GLU A 46 -5.18 5.95 -6.31
N LEU A 47 -5.46 5.03 -5.40
CA LEU A 47 -6.77 4.39 -5.20
C LEU A 47 -7.35 4.85 -3.86
N GLN A 48 -8.58 5.32 -3.89
CA GLN A 48 -9.36 5.63 -2.69
C GLN A 48 -10.64 4.80 -2.72
N ALA A 49 -11.02 4.23 -1.59
CA ALA A 49 -12.30 3.53 -1.43
C ALA A 49 -12.87 3.86 -0.06
N ARG A 50 -14.21 3.90 0.04
CA ARG A 50 -14.88 4.15 1.31
C ARG A 50 -14.72 2.95 2.25
N GLU A 51 -14.88 1.76 1.70
CA GLU A 51 -14.72 0.50 2.40
C GLU A 51 -13.95 -0.45 1.48
N SER A 52 -13.13 -1.30 2.08
CA SER A 52 -12.49 -2.40 1.38
C SER A 52 -12.49 -3.66 2.24
N ARG A 53 -12.60 -4.81 1.60
CA ARG A 53 -12.57 -6.12 2.25
C ARG A 53 -11.57 -7.01 1.55
N TYR A 54 -10.58 -7.50 2.29
CA TYR A 54 -9.71 -8.58 1.84
C TYR A 54 -10.33 -9.92 2.25
N LEU A 55 -10.61 -10.75 1.24
CA LEU A 55 -11.13 -12.11 1.38
C LEU A 55 -9.98 -13.08 1.12
N ARG A 56 -9.41 -13.66 2.18
CA ARG A 56 -8.17 -14.43 2.06
C ARG A 56 -8.37 -15.74 1.28
N GLU A 57 -9.48 -16.42 1.50
CA GLU A 57 -9.78 -17.70 0.82
C GLU A 57 -9.89 -17.54 -0.70
N GLU A 58 -10.28 -16.36 -1.16
CA GLU A 58 -10.48 -16.03 -2.57
C GLU A 58 -9.29 -15.26 -3.19
N SER A 59 -8.26 -14.93 -2.39
CA SER A 59 -7.16 -14.04 -2.78
C SER A 59 -7.64 -12.76 -3.46
N ARG A 60 -8.70 -12.15 -2.92
CA ARG A 60 -9.44 -11.05 -3.54
C ARG A 60 -9.62 -9.86 -2.59
N ILE A 61 -9.53 -8.65 -3.13
CA ILE A 61 -9.91 -7.41 -2.45
C ILE A 61 -11.14 -6.83 -3.14
N GLU A 62 -12.19 -6.57 -2.36
CA GLU A 62 -13.39 -5.86 -2.80
C GLU A 62 -13.34 -4.40 -2.34
N PHE A 63 -13.86 -3.48 -3.15
CA PHE A 63 -13.91 -2.05 -2.86
C PHE A 63 -15.33 -1.50 -3.02
N ASP A 64 -15.82 -0.74 -2.03
CA ASP A 64 -17.02 0.11 -2.15
C ASP A 64 -16.65 1.49 -2.67
N ARG A 65 -17.34 1.92 -3.73
CA ARG A 65 -17.18 3.24 -4.36
C ARG A 65 -15.72 3.61 -4.66
N PRO A 66 -14.93 2.73 -5.31
CA PRO A 66 -13.54 3.03 -5.58
C PRO A 66 -13.39 4.21 -6.56
N ARG A 67 -12.33 4.97 -6.33
CA ARG A 67 -11.83 6.01 -7.23
C ARG A 67 -10.35 5.79 -7.45
N ILE A 68 -9.98 5.57 -8.71
CA ILE A 68 -8.58 5.49 -9.12
C ILE A 68 -8.19 6.74 -9.90
N THR A 69 -7.00 7.26 -9.61
CA THR A 69 -6.39 8.40 -10.30
C THR A 69 -5.03 7.97 -10.83
N PHE A 70 -4.82 8.06 -12.13
CA PHE A 70 -3.54 7.79 -12.78
C PHE A 70 -2.85 9.11 -13.17
N TYR A 71 -1.56 9.17 -12.90
CA TYR A 71 -0.70 10.30 -13.20
C TYR A 71 0.34 9.84 -14.24
N LYS A 72 0.48 10.58 -15.34
CA LYS A 72 1.38 10.20 -16.46
C LYS A 72 2.74 10.88 -16.35
N GLU A 73 2.73 12.20 -16.52
CA GLU A 73 3.91 13.06 -16.55
C GLU A 73 3.57 14.37 -15.84
N GLU A 74 4.59 15.07 -15.35
CA GLU A 74 4.43 16.38 -14.74
C GLU A 74 3.77 17.36 -15.75
N GLY A 75 2.66 17.99 -15.34
CA GLY A 75 1.89 18.91 -16.17
C GLY A 75 0.76 18.28 -17.01
N SER A 76 0.70 16.94 -17.12
CA SER A 76 -0.44 16.28 -17.78
C SER A 76 -1.66 16.16 -16.85
N PRO A 77 -2.89 16.42 -17.33
CA PRO A 77 -4.09 16.17 -16.54
C PRO A 77 -4.20 14.70 -16.13
N PRO A 78 -4.57 14.40 -14.87
CA PRO A 78 -4.70 13.03 -14.40
C PRO A 78 -5.93 12.36 -14.99
N ILE A 79 -5.83 11.06 -15.26
CA ILE A 79 -6.97 10.23 -15.67
C ILE A 79 -7.66 9.74 -14.40
N ARG A 80 -8.99 9.85 -14.35
CA ARG A 80 -9.79 9.47 -13.18
C ARG A 80 -10.86 8.48 -13.60
N ALA A 81 -10.95 7.38 -12.89
CA ALA A 81 -12.06 6.43 -13.02
C ALA A 81 -12.75 6.25 -11.66
N ARG A 82 -14.07 6.05 -11.70
CA ARG A 82 -14.93 5.82 -10.54
C ARG A 82 -15.89 4.71 -10.89
N ALA A 83 -16.20 3.88 -9.91
CA ALA A 83 -17.18 2.81 -10.04
C ALA A 83 -18.01 2.69 -8.76
N PRO A 84 -19.22 2.10 -8.83
CA PRO A 84 -19.98 1.77 -7.64
C PRO A 84 -19.29 0.69 -6.78
N SER A 85 -18.60 -0.25 -7.42
CA SER A 85 -17.81 -1.32 -6.80
C SER A 85 -16.56 -1.64 -7.62
N GLY A 86 -15.59 -2.34 -7.01
CA GLY A 86 -14.41 -2.85 -7.72
C GLY A 86 -13.83 -4.08 -7.04
N GLU A 87 -13.04 -4.85 -7.80
CA GLU A 87 -12.38 -6.05 -7.33
C GLU A 87 -10.92 -6.06 -7.80
N TYR A 88 -10.02 -6.57 -6.96
CA TYR A 88 -8.63 -6.84 -7.30
C TYR A 88 -8.28 -8.27 -6.91
N PHE A 89 -7.73 -9.03 -7.86
CA PHE A 89 -7.27 -10.39 -7.66
C PHE A 89 -5.76 -10.37 -7.47
N GLN A 90 -5.27 -11.04 -6.42
CA GLN A 90 -3.85 -11.18 -6.15
C GLN A 90 -3.34 -12.44 -6.87
N ASP A 91 -2.84 -12.28 -8.09
CA ASP A 91 -2.21 -13.33 -8.92
C ASP A 91 -0.68 -13.44 -8.72
#